data_AF-A0A1E3AEC4-F1
#
_entry.id   AF-A0A1E3AEC4-F1
#
_cell.length_a   1.000
_cell.length_b   1.000
_cell.length_c   1.000
_cell.angle_alpha   90.00
_cell.angle_beta   90.00
_cell.angle_gamma   90.00
#
_symmetry.space_group_name_H-M   'P 1'
#
loop_
_entity.id
_entity.type
_entity.pdbx_description
1 polymer ?
#
loop_
_entity_poly.entity_id
_entity_poly.type
_entity_poly.pdbx_seq_one_letter_code
_entity_poly.pdbx_strand_id
1 'polypeptide(L)'
;MGKNVKKTLVKVWNYKWIYLMLLPVVVYFLVFRYAPMYGITIAFKDYNIFKGIFDSPWIGFKVFEKVFANKNFWLAIKNTFVLNLTSLAVSFPLTIIVSLMLNELGSAKFKKVTQSILYLPHFVSWVVVAGIATNMFALQNGTINMLLQRLGFDAIPFLSEK
;
A
#
# COMPACT_ATOMS: atom_id res chain seq x y z
N MET A 1 13.19 41.67 23.69
CA MET A 1 12.99 40.25 23.31
C MET A 1 12.88 39.25 24.47
N GLY A 2 13.51 39.45 25.64
CA GLY A 2 13.56 38.43 26.70
C GLY A 2 12.29 38.15 27.53
N LYS A 3 11.29 39.05 27.57
CA LYS A 3 10.06 38.86 28.38
C LYS A 3 9.11 37.80 27.80
N ASN A 4 9.11 37.60 26.48
CA ASN A 4 8.22 36.63 25.82
C ASN A 4 8.71 35.18 25.98
N VAL A 5 10.03 34.95 25.98
CA VAL A 5 10.63 33.62 26.18
C VAL A 5 10.31 33.06 27.56
N LYS A 6 10.41 33.89 28.62
CA LYS A 6 10.03 33.47 29.98
C LYS A 6 8.55 33.10 30.08
N LYS A 7 7.65 33.84 29.41
CA LYS A 7 6.21 33.52 29.37
C LYS A 7 5.92 32.21 28.63
N THR A 8 6.65 31.91 27.56
CA THR A 8 6.53 30.65 26.81
C THR A 8 7.01 29.46 27.64
N LEU A 9 8.14 29.59 28.35
CA LEU A 9 8.68 28.53 29.20
C LEU A 9 7.75 28.20 30.38
N VAL A 10 7.12 29.21 30.98
CA VAL A 10 6.11 29.01 32.05
C VAL A 10 4.86 28.31 31.49
N LYS A 11 4.42 28.62 30.27
CA LYS A 11 3.32 27.88 29.61
C LYS A 11 3.70 26.42 29.33
N VAL A 12 4.91 26.15 28.83
CA VAL A 12 5.39 24.78 28.59
C VAL A 12 5.43 23.96 29.88
N TRP A 13 5.83 24.58 30.99
CA TRP A 13 5.81 23.95 32.32
C TRP A 13 4.39 23.63 32.81
N ASN A 14 3.43 24.53 32.57
CA ASN A 14 2.02 24.30 32.92
C ASN A 14 1.39 23.16 32.08
N TYR A 15 1.84 22.97 30.83
CA TYR A 15 1.39 21.89 29.94
C TYR A 15 2.35 20.69 29.89
N LYS A 16 3.23 20.53 30.88
CA LYS A 16 4.26 19.46 30.91
C LYS A 16 3.71 18.06 30.67
N TRP A 17 2.51 17.75 31.17
CA TRP A 17 1.87 16.45 30.99
C TRP A 17 1.44 16.19 29.54
N ILE A 18 0.99 17.23 28.83
CA ILE A 18 0.66 17.14 27.41
C ILE A 18 1.93 16.91 26.58
N TYR A 19 3.01 17.63 26.89
CA TYR A 19 4.31 17.41 26.23
C TYR A 19 4.89 16.02 26.53
N LEU A 20 4.69 15.51 27.74
CA LEU A 20 5.15 14.16 28.13
C LEU A 20 4.36 13.06 27.40
N MET A 21 3.04 13.22 27.20
CA MET A 21 2.24 12.30 26.38
C MET A 21 2.58 12.37 24.89
N LEU A 22 2.99 13.55 24.41
CA LEU A 22 3.39 13.76 23.01
C LEU A 22 4.80 13.23 22.71
N LEU A 23 5.69 13.22 23.71
CA LEU A 23 7.08 12.77 23.59
C LEU A 23 7.23 11.37 22.97
N PRO A 24 6.53 10.29 23.42
CA PRO A 24 6.68 8.96 22.80
C PRO A 24 6.25 8.95 21.33
N VAL A 25 5.22 9.72 20.96
CA VAL A 25 4.79 9.84 19.56
C VAL A 25 5.88 10.51 18.74
N VAL A 26 6.42 11.64 19.20
CA VAL A 26 7.50 12.35 18.49
C VAL A 26 8.74 11.49 18.36
N VAL A 27 9.16 10.81 19.43
CA VAL A 27 10.31 9.90 19.40
C VAL A 27 10.08 8.77 18.40
N TYR A 28 8.87 8.19 18.37
CA TYR A 28 8.51 7.18 17.38
C TYR A 28 8.67 7.71 15.95
N PHE A 29 8.13 8.89 15.64
CA PHE A 29 8.28 9.48 14.31
C PHE A 29 9.73 9.78 13.95
N LEU A 30 10.52 10.31 14.89
CA LEU A 30 11.92 10.61 14.66
C LEU A 30 12.73 9.34 14.35
N VAL A 31 12.56 8.29 15.14
CA VAL A 31 13.33 7.06 15.02
C VAL A 31 12.85 6.18 13.85
N PHE A 32 11.54 6.01 13.67
CA PHE A 32 11.01 5.05 12.70
C PHE A 32 10.61 5.67 11.37
N ARG A 33 10.41 6.99 11.29
CA ARG A 33 10.04 7.65 10.03
C ARG A 33 11.12 8.57 9.50
N TYR A 34 11.73 9.42 10.33
CA TYR A 34 12.77 10.35 9.89
C TYR A 34 14.15 9.72 9.79
N ALA A 35 14.56 8.87 10.74
CA ALA A 35 15.88 8.24 10.66
C ALA A 35 16.06 7.38 9.39
N PRO A 36 15.08 6.57 8.94
CA PRO A 36 15.19 5.84 7.68
C PRO A 36 15.27 6.72 6.43
N MET A 37 14.80 7.98 6.49
CA MET A 37 14.95 8.91 5.36
C MET A 37 16.41 9.23 5.05
N TYR A 38 17.34 9.01 5.98
CA TYR A 38 18.77 9.08 5.67
C TYR A 38 19.17 8.10 4.55
N GLY A 39 18.47 6.96 4.45
CA GLY A 39 18.67 5.97 3.39
C GLY A 39 18.36 6.50 1.98
N ILE A 40 17.65 7.62 1.82
CA ILE A 40 17.42 8.24 0.50
C ILE A 40 18.75 8.63 -0.16
N THR A 41 19.80 8.90 0.62
CA THR A 41 21.15 9.21 0.12
C THR A 41 21.76 8.06 -0.69
N ILE A 42 21.31 6.81 -0.48
CA ILE A 42 21.74 5.62 -1.23
C ILE A 42 21.45 5.78 -2.72
N ALA A 43 20.37 6.45 -3.11
CA ALA A 43 20.02 6.67 -4.52
C ALA A 43 21.06 7.48 -5.29
N PHE A 44 21.94 8.20 -4.58
CA PHE A 44 23.00 9.03 -5.16
C PHE A 44 24.40 8.41 -5.02
N LYS A 45 24.49 7.21 -4.45
CA LYS A 45 25.76 6.50 -4.19
C LYS A 45 25.83 5.19 -4.97
N ASP A 46 27.05 4.78 -5.29
CA ASP A 46 27.31 3.41 -5.78
C ASP A 46 27.33 2.46 -4.58
N TYR A 47 26.14 2.17 -4.07
CA TYR A 47 25.98 1.50 -2.79
C TYR A 47 26.49 0.06 -2.84
N ASN A 48 27.48 -0.23 -2.01
CA ASN A 48 27.97 -1.57 -1.78
C ASN A 48 27.64 -2.01 -0.35
N ILE A 49 26.92 -3.12 -0.22
CA ILE A 49 26.45 -3.68 1.07
C ILE A 49 27.63 -3.92 2.02
N PHE A 50 28.81 -4.32 1.51
CA PHE A 50 29.99 -4.60 2.32
C PHE A 50 30.71 -3.34 2.81
N LYS A 51 30.58 -2.21 2.10
CA LYS A 51 31.18 -0.92 2.49
C LYS A 51 30.22 -0.05 3.31
N GLY A 52 28.92 -0.36 3.30
CA GLY A 52 27.90 0.43 3.96
C GLY A 52 27.61 1.77 3.27
N ILE A 53 26.67 2.53 3.83
CA ILE A 53 26.15 3.76 3.23
C ILE A 53 27.20 4.89 3.26
N PHE A 54 28.04 4.95 4.29
CA PHE A 54 28.98 6.05 4.50
C PHE A 54 30.20 5.98 3.56
N ASP A 55 30.81 4.80 3.39
CA ASP A 55 32.02 4.61 2.55
C ASP A 55 31.73 4.32 1.07
N SER A 56 30.45 4.19 0.69
CA SER A 56 30.08 4.05 -0.72
C SER A 56 30.28 5.38 -1.48
N PRO A 57 30.93 5.36 -2.66
CA PRO A 57 31.27 6.59 -3.38
C PRO A 57 30.03 7.28 -3.91
N TRP A 58 30.03 8.62 -3.85
CA TRP A 58 28.95 9.45 -4.37
C TRP A 58 29.03 9.54 -5.90
N ILE A 59 27.97 9.11 -6.57
CA ILE A 59 27.88 9.07 -8.04
C ILE A 59 26.80 10.00 -8.61
N GLY A 60 26.14 10.80 -7.78
CA GLY A 60 25.16 11.79 -8.19
C GLY A 60 23.95 11.14 -8.88
N PHE A 61 23.65 11.56 -10.11
CA PHE A 61 22.45 11.12 -10.83
C PHE A 61 22.63 9.87 -11.71
N LYS A 62 23.79 9.23 -11.70
CA LYS A 62 24.06 8.06 -12.57
C LYS A 62 23.07 6.91 -12.37
N VAL A 63 22.57 6.70 -11.16
CA VAL A 63 21.53 5.68 -10.87
C VAL A 63 20.22 6.06 -11.58
N PHE A 64 19.81 7.33 -11.53
CA PHE A 64 18.60 7.82 -12.18
C PHE A 64 18.68 7.72 -13.69
N GLU A 65 19.81 8.06 -14.31
CA GLU A 65 20.02 7.88 -15.75
C GLU A 65 19.84 6.41 -16.18
N LYS A 66 20.43 5.47 -15.43
CA LYS A 66 20.26 4.03 -15.68
C LYS A 66 18.80 3.58 -15.54
N VAL A 67 18.08 4.07 -14.54
CA VAL A 67 16.68 3.74 -14.29
C VAL A 67 15.79 4.31 -15.40
N PHE A 68 15.98 5.57 -15.79
CA PHE A 68 15.19 6.21 -16.84
C PHE A 68 15.48 5.69 -18.25
N ALA A 69 16.70 5.20 -18.50
CA ALA A 69 17.03 4.50 -19.75
C ALA A 69 16.39 3.10 -19.85
N ASN A 70 15.91 2.54 -18.73
CA ASN A 70 15.30 1.22 -18.71
C ASN A 70 13.84 1.26 -19.18
N LYS A 71 13.53 0.59 -20.29
CA LYS A 71 12.15 0.49 -20.82
C LYS A 71 11.18 -0.14 -19.81
N ASN A 72 11.62 -1.09 -19.00
CA ASN A 72 10.77 -1.77 -18.02
C ASN A 72 10.33 -0.82 -16.90
N PHE A 73 11.13 0.20 -16.58
CA PHE A 73 10.75 1.22 -15.60
C PHE A 73 9.52 2.00 -16.08
N TRP A 74 9.52 2.45 -17.34
CA TRP A 74 8.38 3.17 -17.92
C TRP A 74 7.14 2.29 -18.08
N LEU A 75 7.33 1.01 -18.43
CA LEU A 75 6.23 0.04 -18.45
C LEU A 75 5.63 -0.15 -17.05
N ALA A 76 6.46 -0.28 -16.02
CA ALA A 76 6.01 -0.41 -14.63
C ALA A 76 5.24 0.85 -14.17
N ILE A 77 5.72 2.05 -14.49
CA ILE A 77 5.00 3.30 -14.19
C ILE A 77 3.64 3.32 -14.89
N LYS A 78 3.61 3.06 -16.19
CA LYS A 78 2.36 3.05 -16.97
C LYS A 78 1.37 2.04 -16.39
N ASN A 79 1.82 0.81 -16.14
CA ASN A 79 0.97 -0.24 -15.59
C ASN A 79 0.47 0.13 -14.19
N THR A 80 1.33 0.67 -13.32
CA THR A 80 0.93 1.13 -11.99
C THR A 80 -0.11 2.25 -12.09
N PHE A 81 0.08 3.20 -13.00
CA PHE A 81 -0.86 4.30 -13.18
C PHE A 81 -2.21 3.81 -13.71
N VAL A 82 -2.21 2.95 -14.73
CA VAL A 82 -3.42 2.34 -15.30
C VAL A 82 -4.15 1.52 -14.24
N LEU A 83 -3.45 0.65 -13.50
CA LEU A 83 -4.04 -0.17 -12.44
C LEU A 83 -4.69 0.69 -11.35
N ASN A 84 -4.01 1.74 -10.87
CA ASN A 84 -4.57 2.63 -9.85
C ASN A 84 -5.76 3.42 -10.39
N LEU A 85 -5.71 3.91 -11.62
CA LEU A 85 -6.80 4.69 -12.21
C LEU A 85 -8.03 3.80 -12.48
N THR A 86 -7.85 2.60 -13.02
CA THR A 86 -8.93 1.63 -13.21
C THR A 86 -9.49 1.16 -11.86
N SER A 87 -8.62 0.88 -10.89
CA SER A 87 -9.05 0.51 -9.54
C SER A 87 -9.87 1.61 -8.89
N LEU A 88 -9.46 2.88 -9.01
CA LEU A 88 -10.22 4.01 -8.51
C LEU A 88 -11.56 4.15 -9.25
N ALA A 89 -11.54 4.12 -10.58
CA ALA A 89 -12.73 4.29 -11.43
C ALA A 89 -13.78 3.19 -11.19
N VAL A 90 -13.38 1.98 -10.80
CA VAL A 90 -14.30 0.88 -10.50
C VAL A 90 -14.67 0.85 -9.01
N SER A 91 -13.68 0.86 -8.12
CA SER A 91 -13.90 0.65 -6.69
C SER A 91 -14.65 1.82 -6.04
N PHE A 92 -14.41 3.06 -6.51
CA PHE A 92 -15.07 4.23 -5.92
C PHE A 92 -16.58 4.23 -6.21
N PRO A 93 -17.07 4.14 -7.46
CA PRO A 93 -18.51 4.02 -7.72
C PRO A 93 -19.12 2.78 -7.10
N LEU A 94 -18.42 1.63 -7.16
CA LEU A 94 -18.92 0.39 -6.57
C LEU A 94 -19.14 0.51 -5.07
N THR A 95 -18.23 1.15 -4.33
CA THR A 95 -18.38 1.39 -2.89
C THR A 95 -19.59 2.25 -2.59
N ILE A 96 -19.86 3.28 -3.40
CA ILE A 96 -21.03 4.15 -3.25
C ILE A 96 -22.31 3.37 -3.52
N ILE A 97 -22.37 2.62 -4.63
CA ILE A 97 -23.53 1.82 -5.03
C ILE A 97 -23.86 0.81 -3.92
N VAL A 98 -22.88 0.04 -3.45
CA VAL A 98 -23.08 -0.94 -2.37
C VAL A 98 -23.55 -0.26 -1.08
N SER A 99 -23.00 0.91 -0.75
CA SER A 99 -23.43 1.67 0.44
C SER A 99 -24.88 2.14 0.35
N LEU A 100 -25.31 2.63 -0.82
CA LEU A 100 -26.70 3.03 -1.07
C LEU A 100 -27.64 1.82 -1.05
N MET A 101 -27.26 0.71 -1.69
CA MET A 101 -28.03 -0.54 -1.66
C MET A 101 -28.23 -1.06 -0.23
N LEU A 102 -27.20 -0.99 0.62
CA LEU A 102 -27.30 -1.34 2.03
C LEU A 102 -28.14 -0.35 2.84
N ASN A 103 -28.17 0.91 2.44
CA ASN A 103 -28.99 1.93 3.09
C ASN A 103 -30.49 1.67 2.84
N GLU A 104 -30.85 1.28 1.62
CA GLU A 104 -32.23 1.04 1.19
C GLU A 104 -32.86 -0.22 1.79
N LEU A 105 -32.08 -1.05 2.51
CA LEU A 105 -32.59 -2.23 3.20
C LEU A 105 -33.47 -1.84 4.39
N GLY A 106 -34.78 -2.01 4.27
CA GLY A 106 -35.74 -1.69 5.34
C GLY A 106 -35.67 -2.60 6.57
N SER A 107 -35.22 -3.86 6.43
CA SER A 107 -35.08 -4.78 7.56
C SER A 107 -33.72 -4.66 8.24
N ALA A 108 -33.72 -4.22 9.50
CA ALA A 108 -32.49 -4.06 10.30
C ALA A 108 -31.71 -5.38 10.49
N LYS A 109 -32.41 -6.52 10.62
CA LYS A 109 -31.76 -7.84 10.74
C LYS A 109 -31.06 -8.24 9.45
N PHE A 110 -31.74 -8.06 8.31
CA PHE A 110 -31.19 -8.38 6.99
C PHE A 110 -29.98 -7.49 6.67
N LYS A 111 -30.09 -6.18 6.93
CA LYS A 111 -28.98 -5.22 6.77
C LYS A 111 -27.73 -5.66 7.54
N LYS A 112 -27.87 -6.06 8.81
CA LYS A 112 -26.73 -6.50 9.66
C LYS A 112 -26.06 -7.77 9.13
N VAL A 113 -26.83 -8.74 8.63
CA VAL A 113 -26.29 -9.98 8.06
C VAL A 113 -25.55 -9.70 6.76
N THR A 114 -26.19 -9.00 5.81
CA THR A 114 -25.57 -8.64 4.52
C THR A 114 -24.29 -7.83 4.71
N GLN A 115 -24.31 -6.87 5.64
CA GLN A 115 -23.13 -6.12 6.02
C GLN A 115 -22.00 -7.02 6.52
N SER A 116 -22.29 -7.94 7.43
CA SER A 116 -21.29 -8.86 7.98
C SER A 116 -20.64 -9.72 6.89
N ILE A 117 -21.43 -10.22 5.92
CA ILE A 117 -20.92 -11.01 4.79
C ILE A 117 -20.04 -10.14 3.87
N LEU A 118 -20.48 -8.92 3.54
CA LEU A 118 -19.72 -8.01 2.67
C LEU A 118 -18.40 -7.55 3.27
N TYR A 119 -18.33 -7.36 4.60
CA TYR A 119 -17.09 -6.98 5.28
C TYR A 119 -16.18 -8.18 5.59
N LEU A 120 -16.69 -9.42 5.54
CA LEU A 120 -15.92 -10.63 5.83
C LEU A 120 -14.59 -10.72 5.03
N PRO A 121 -14.54 -10.44 3.72
CA PRO A 121 -13.32 -10.55 2.94
C PRO A 121 -12.20 -9.62 3.42
N HIS A 122 -12.53 -8.47 4.02
CA HIS A 122 -11.52 -7.54 4.53
C HIS A 122 -10.72 -8.12 5.72
N PHE A 123 -11.26 -9.13 6.40
CA PHE A 123 -10.54 -9.83 7.47
C PHE A 123 -9.60 -10.91 6.96
N VAL A 124 -9.72 -11.32 5.69
CA VAL A 124 -8.86 -12.32 5.07
C VAL A 124 -7.54 -11.66 4.65
N SER A 125 -6.40 -12.30 4.94
CA SER A 125 -5.10 -11.74 4.56
C SER A 125 -4.90 -11.74 3.04
N TRP A 126 -4.17 -10.75 2.53
CA TRP A 126 -3.83 -10.67 1.11
C TRP A 126 -3.08 -11.91 0.59
N VAL A 127 -2.29 -12.58 1.44
CA VAL A 127 -1.58 -13.82 1.08
C VAL A 127 -2.56 -14.97 0.85
N VAL A 128 -3.58 -15.10 1.70
CA VAL A 128 -4.62 -16.13 1.53
C VAL A 128 -5.46 -15.85 0.28
N VAL A 129 -5.84 -14.59 0.05
CA VAL A 129 -6.58 -14.18 -1.15
C VAL A 129 -5.77 -14.50 -2.41
N ALA A 130 -4.47 -14.19 -2.42
CA ALA A 130 -3.58 -14.53 -3.52
C ALA A 130 -3.50 -16.05 -3.73
N GLY A 131 -3.38 -16.84 -2.66
CA GLY A 131 -3.37 -18.30 -2.75
C GLY A 131 -4.67 -18.89 -3.33
N ILE A 132 -5.83 -18.37 -2.90
CA ILE A 132 -7.13 -18.76 -3.45
C ILE A 132 -7.20 -18.40 -4.94
N ALA A 133 -6.83 -17.16 -5.30
CA ALA A 133 -6.84 -16.71 -6.69
C ALA A 133 -5.91 -17.57 -7.56
N THR A 134 -4.66 -17.81 -7.13
CA THR A 134 -3.71 -18.66 -7.87
C THR A 134 -4.24 -20.07 -8.09
N ASN A 135 -4.87 -20.69 -7.08
CA ASN A 135 -5.50 -22.01 -7.25
C ASN A 135 -6.69 -21.96 -8.21
N MET A 136 -7.55 -20.94 -8.10
CA MET A 136 -8.72 -20.80 -8.97
C MET A 136 -8.35 -20.60 -10.44
N PHE A 137 -7.31 -19.80 -10.71
CA PHE A 137 -6.81 -19.45 -12.04
C PHE A 137 -5.67 -20.37 -12.52
N ALA A 138 -5.36 -21.45 -11.79
CA ALA A 138 -4.35 -22.41 -12.20
C ALA A 138 -4.71 -23.07 -13.54
N LEU A 139 -3.69 -23.33 -14.37
CA LEU A 139 -3.89 -24.00 -15.66
C LEU A 139 -4.37 -25.44 -15.48
N GLN A 140 -3.77 -26.17 -14.53
CA GLN A 140 -4.13 -27.53 -14.18
C GLN A 140 -4.98 -27.53 -12.92
N ASN A 141 -6.14 -28.19 -12.96
CA ASN A 141 -7.08 -28.32 -11.83
C ASN A 141 -7.61 -27.00 -11.24
N GLY A 142 -7.46 -25.87 -11.95
CA GLY A 142 -8.06 -24.61 -11.53
C GLY A 142 -9.57 -24.61 -11.74
N THR A 143 -10.33 -24.20 -10.72
CA THR A 143 -11.80 -24.20 -10.75
C THR A 143 -12.35 -23.44 -11.97
N ILE A 144 -11.72 -22.32 -12.34
CA ILE A 144 -12.13 -21.49 -13.49
C ILE A 144 -11.92 -22.25 -14.81
N ASN A 145 -10.72 -22.83 -15.01
CA ASN A 145 -10.40 -23.58 -16.22
C ASN A 145 -11.23 -24.86 -16.36
N MET A 146 -11.53 -25.55 -15.25
CA MET A 146 -12.43 -26.70 -15.26
C MET A 146 -13.86 -26.31 -15.68
N LEU A 147 -14.35 -25.15 -15.25
CA LEU A 147 -15.64 -24.61 -15.68
C LEU A 147 -15.62 -24.27 -17.18
N LEU A 148 -14.57 -23.63 -17.68
CA LEU A 148 -14.41 -23.31 -19.11
C LEU A 148 -14.38 -24.56 -19.98
N GLN A 149 -13.63 -25.60 -19.58
CA GLN A 149 -13.60 -26.87 -20.29
C GLN A 149 -14.96 -27.58 -20.32
N ARG A 150 -15.73 -27.51 -19.23
CA ARG A 150 -17.10 -28.04 -19.20
C ARG A 150 -18.06 -27.29 -20.13
N LEU A 151 -17.77 -26.02 -20.41
CA LEU A 151 -18.51 -25.20 -21.38
C LEU A 151 -18.00 -25.36 -22.82
N GLY A 152 -16.99 -26.21 -23.04
CA GLY A 152 -16.43 -26.51 -24.37
C GLY A 152 -15.29 -25.59 -24.82
N PHE A 153 -14.71 -24.78 -23.94
CA PHE A 153 -13.56 -23.92 -24.23
C PHE A 153 -12.24 -24.58 -23.83
N ASP A 154 -11.15 -24.24 -24.53
CA ASP A 154 -9.80 -24.66 -24.16
C ASP A 154 -9.33 -23.99 -22.87
N ALA A 155 -8.39 -24.64 -22.18
CA ALA A 155 -7.82 -24.11 -20.95
C ALA A 155 -6.96 -22.87 -21.22
N ILE A 156 -7.19 -21.78 -20.48
CA ILE A 156 -6.45 -20.52 -20.66
C ILE A 156 -5.35 -20.43 -19.59
N PRO A 157 -4.07 -20.18 -19.98
CA PRO A 157 -2.96 -20.02 -19.05
C PRO A 157 -2.91 -18.62 -18.42
N PHE A 158 -3.92 -18.27 -17.62
CA PHE A 158 -4.10 -16.94 -17.00
C PHE A 158 -2.87 -16.39 -16.25
N LEU A 159 -2.02 -17.26 -15.70
CA LEU A 159 -0.87 -16.88 -14.87
C LEU A 159 0.48 -16.96 -15.60
N SER A 160 0.50 -17.48 -16.83
CA SER A 160 1.76 -17.80 -17.54
C SER A 160 1.86 -17.12 -18.90
N GLU A 161 0.81 -16.44 -19.35
CA GLU A 161 0.86 -15.62 -20.56
C GLU A 161 1.72 -14.37 -20.33
N LYS A 162 2.60 -14.07 -21.30
CA LYS A 162 3.53 -12.92 -21.31
C LYS A 162 3.01 -11.79 -22.16
#